data_AF-A0A7X7FP21-F1
#
_entry.id   AF-A0A7X7FP21-F1
#
_cell.length_a   1.000
_cell.length_b   1.000
_cell.length_c   1.000
_cell.angle_alpha   90.00
_cell.angle_beta   90.00
_cell.angle_gamma   90.00
#
_symmetry.space_group_name_H-M   'P 1'
#
loop_
_entity.id
_entity.type
_entity.pdbx_description
1 polymer ?
#
loop_
_entity_poly.entity_id
_entity_poly.type
_entity_poly.pdbx_seq_one_letter_code
_entity_poly.pdbx_strand_id
1 'polypeptide(L)' 'MKRRKNVLIGLLGTTLDAGDESTRWERWRPSVSLCQHEDLLIDRFELLHQSKYNPLAK' A
#
# COMPACT_ATOMS: atom_id res chain seq x y z
N MET A 1 -3.02 -1.34 29.14
CA MET A 1 -1.93 -2.07 28.47
C MET A 1 -1.57 -1.34 27.17
N LYS A 2 -0.29 -1.26 26.79
CA LYS A 2 0.15 -0.60 25.55
C LYS A 2 -0.17 -1.51 24.35
N ARG A 3 -0.91 -1.01 23.35
CA ARG A 3 -1.18 -1.76 22.12
C ARG A 3 0.13 -2.04 21.38
N ARG A 4 0.30 -3.26 20.87
CA ARG A 4 1.38 -3.55 19.91
C ARG A 4 1.14 -2.75 18.62
N LYS A 5 2.22 -2.42 17.92
CA LYS A 5 2.15 -1.72 16.64
C LYS A 5 1.91 -2.73 15.52
N ASN A 6 0.90 -2.49 14.70
CA ASN A 6 0.61 -3.28 13.51
C ASN A 6 1.46 -2.75 12.36
N VAL A 7 2.46 -3.51 11.95
CA VAL A 7 3.35 -3.16 10.84
C VAL A 7 3.03 -4.06 9.65
N LEU A 8 2.62 -3.46 8.55
CA LEU A 8 2.42 -4.13 7.28
C LEU A 8 3.74 -4.14 6.51
N ILE A 9 4.13 -5.29 5.98
CA ILE A 9 5.25 -5.44 5.05
C ILE A 9 4.66 -5.94 3.73
N GLY A 10 4.83 -5.17 2.67
CA GLY A 10 4.27 -5.50 1.35
C GLY A 10 5.32 -5.40 0.25
N LEU A 11 5.03 -6.03 -0.89
CA LEU A 11 5.80 -5.91 -2.11
C LEU A 11 4.94 -5.16 -3.13
N LEU A 12 5.50 -4.11 -3.75
CA LEU A 12 4.80 -3.31 -4.74
C LEU A 12 4.41 -4.16 -5.96
N GLY A 13 3.11 -4.28 -6.21
CA GLY A 13 2.57 -4.90 -7.42
C GLY A 13 2.53 -3.91 -8.57
N THR A 14 3.42 -4.04 -9.55
CA THR A 14 3.56 -3.07 -10.66
C THR A 14 2.32 -2.93 -11.54
N THR A 15 1.44 -3.94 -11.52
CA THR A 15 0.22 -3.97 -12.34
C THR A 15 -0.99 -3.44 -11.56
N LEU A 16 -1.24 -3.97 -10.36
CA LEU A 16 -2.44 -3.64 -9.59
C LEU A 16 -2.26 -2.42 -8.68
N ASP A 17 -1.04 -2.12 -8.23
CA ASP A 17 -0.79 -0.93 -7.39
C ASP A 17 -0.47 0.33 -8.21
N ALA A 18 -0.42 0.23 -9.54
CA ALA A 18 -0.21 1.37 -10.44
C ALA A 18 -1.30 2.44 -10.22
N GLY A 19 -0.90 3.71 -10.12
CA GLY A 19 -1.79 4.82 -9.75
C GLY A 19 -1.52 6.09 -10.54
N ASP A 20 -0.99 5.93 -11.75
CA ASP A 20 -0.40 7.00 -12.57
C ASP A 20 -1.41 7.58 -13.57
N GLU A 21 -2.57 6.93 -13.68
CA GLU A 21 -3.67 7.30 -14.58
C GLU A 21 -4.68 8.20 -13.86
N SER A 22 -5.45 8.98 -14.62
CA SER A 22 -6.55 9.80 -14.09
C SER A 22 -7.60 8.97 -13.32
N THR A 23 -7.65 7.67 -13.59
CA THR A 23 -8.53 6.66 -12.97
C THR A 23 -7.90 6.02 -11.71
N ARG A 24 -6.88 6.64 -11.10
CA ARG A 24 -6.15 6.13 -9.92
C ARG A 24 -7.03 5.54 -8.80
N TRP A 25 -8.19 6.15 -8.56
CA TRP A 25 -9.12 5.74 -7.50
C TRP A 25 -10.21 4.75 -7.95
N GLU A 26 -10.35 4.53 -9.25
CA GLU A 26 -11.34 3.63 -9.84
C GLU A 26 -10.80 2.19 -9.95
N ARG A 27 -9.47 2.04 -9.99
CA ARG A 27 -8.81 0.72 -10.06
C ARG A 27 -8.53 0.18 -8.66
N TRP A 28 -8.69 -1.14 -8.52
CA TRP A 28 -8.36 -1.82 -7.27
C TRP A 28 -6.85 -1.87 -7.04
N ARG A 29 -6.41 -1.31 -5.90
CA ARG A 29 -5.01 -1.25 -5.48
C ARG A 29 -4.84 -1.99 -4.15
N PRO A 30 -4.30 -3.22 -4.12
CA PRO A 30 -4.17 -4.03 -2.92
C PRO A 30 -3.47 -3.31 -1.76
N SER A 31 -2.39 -2.57 -2.06
CA SER A 31 -1.64 -1.79 -1.05
C SER A 31 -2.50 -0.70 -0.41
N VAL A 32 -3.45 -0.12 -1.14
CA VAL A 32 -4.37 0.90 -0.62
C VAL A 32 -5.52 0.23 0.15
N SER A 33 -6.13 -0.82 -0.41
CA SER A 33 -7.26 -1.51 0.21
C SER A 33 -6.92 -2.08 1.59
N LEU A 34 -5.70 -2.58 1.78
CA LEU A 34 -5.23 -3.05 3.10
C LEU A 34 -5.29 -1.97 4.19
N CYS A 35 -5.16 -0.69 3.81
CA CYS A 35 -5.23 0.44 4.73
C CYS A 35 -6.66 0.99 4.93
N GLN A 36 -7.67 0.44 4.24
CA GLN A 36 -9.06 0.88 4.32
C GLN A 36 -9.92 0.05 5.31
N HIS A 37 -9.33 -0.95 5.97
CA HIS A 37 -10.03 -1.78 6.94
C HIS A 37 -10.15 -1.07 8.30
N GLU A 38 -11.37 -0.69 8.70
CA GLU A 38 -11.64 0.03 9.95
C GLU A 38 -11.21 -0.75 11.20
N ASP A 39 -11.36 -2.09 11.17
CA ASP A 39 -11.01 -2.98 12.28
C ASP A 39 -9.52 -3.34 12.33
N LEU A 40 -8.75 -3.02 11.27
CA LEU A 40 -7.33 -3.34 11.15
C LEU A 40 -6.52 -2.05 10.98
N LEU A 41 -6.32 -1.35 12.08
CA LEU A 41 -5.52 -0.12 12.10
C LEU A 41 -4.03 -0.45 11.93
N ILE A 42 -3.50 -0.16 10.74
CA ILE A 42 -2.07 -0.25 10.42
C ILE A 42 -1.34 0.98 10.96
N ASP A 43 -0.31 0.78 11.78
CA ASP A 43 0.51 1.86 12.31
C ASP A 43 1.64 2.28 11.35
N ARG A 44 2.11 1.34 10.51
CA ARG A 44 3.20 1.56 9.56
C ARG A 44 3.10 0.57 8.42
N PHE A 45 3.35 1.04 7.20
CA PHE A 45 3.44 0.22 6.01
C PHE A 45 4.83 0.34 5.39
N GLU A 46 5.59 -0.76 5.46
CA GLU A 46 6.88 -0.93 4.78
C GLU A 46 6.62 -1.53 3.39
N LEU A 47 6.65 -0.70 2.36
CA LEU A 47 6.45 -1.12 0.98
C LEU A 47 7.80 -1.36 0.29
N LEU A 48 8.12 -2.62 0.04
CA LEU A 48 9.30 -3.05 -0.68
C LEU A 48 9.07 -2.93 -2.19
N HIS A 49 9.98 -2.30 -2.90
CA HIS A 49 9.91 -2.17 -4.36
C HIS A 49 11.30 -2.21 -5.00
N GLN A 50 11.37 -2.58 -6.27
CA GLN A 50 12.59 -2.45 -7.04
C GLN A 50 12.83 -0.97 -7.40
N SER A 51 14.08 -0.54 -7.49
CA SER A 51 14.44 0.87 -7.77
C SER A 51 13.84 1.39 -9.07
N LYS A 52 13.68 0.55 -10.10
CA LYS A 52 13.04 0.92 -11.38
C LYS A 52 11.56 1.31 -11.25
N TYR A 53 10.89 0.89 -10.18
CA TYR A 53 9.48 1.20 -9.90
C TYR A 53 9.31 2.30 -8.85
N ASN A 54 10.37 3.06 -8.54
CA ASN A 54 10.28 4.22 -7.66
C ASN A 54 9.18 5.23 -8.05
N PRO A 55 8.86 5.48 -9.34
CA PRO A 55 7.74 6.36 -9.70
C PRO A 55 6.38 5.89 -9.16
N LEU A 56 6.16 4.58 -9.04
CA LEU A 56 4.92 3.99 -8.55
C LEU A 56 4.83 3.99 -7.00
N ALA A 57 5.96 4.16 -6.32
CA ALA A 57 6.09 4.07 -4.86
C ALA A 57 6.13 5.42 -4.14
N LYS A 58 6.02 6.53 -4.89
CA LYS A 58 6.05 7.90 -4.36
C LYS A 58 4.67 8.44 -4.01
#